data_AF-A0A550GWK1-F1
#
_entry.id   AF-A0A550GWK1-F1
#
_cell.length_a   1.000
_cell.length_b   1.000
_cell.length_c   1.000
_cell.angle_alpha   90.00
_cell.angle_beta   90.00
_cell.angle_gamma   90.00
#
_symmetry.space_group_name_H-M   'P 1'
#
loop_
_entity.id
_entity.type
_entity.pdbx_description
1 polymer ?
#
loop_
_entity_poly.entity_id
_entity_poly.type
_entity_poly.pdbx_seq_one_letter_code
_entity_poly.pdbx_strand_id
1 'polypeptide(L)' 'MGRINVELSDELEKQLRLKTIERFGGRKGDLSKAVEEAIRSWVAKKE' A
#
# COMPACT_ATOMS: atom_id res chain seq x y z
N MET A 1 -14.50 -7.45 4.97
CA MET A 1 -13.09 -7.15 4.65
C MET A 1 -12.31 -8.44 4.70
N GLY A 2 -11.90 -8.98 3.55
CA GLY A 2 -10.94 -10.09 3.55
C GLY A 2 -9.64 -9.61 4.17
N ARG A 3 -9.10 -10.36 5.12
CA ARG A 3 -7.78 -10.07 5.72
C ARG A 3 -6.76 -10.93 5.02
N ILE A 4 -5.82 -10.28 4.35
CA ILE A 4 -4.67 -10.93 3.72
C ILE A 4 -3.49 -10.70 4.67
N ASN A 5 -2.97 -11.76 5.26
CA ASN A 5 -1.70 -11.72 5.97
C ASN A 5 -0.62 -12.13 4.96
N VAL A 6 0.19 -11.17 4.54
CA VAL A 6 1.34 -11.39 3.67
C VAL A 6 2.56 -10.76 4.33
N GLU A 7 3.68 -11.47 4.29
CA GLU A 7 4.97 -10.90 4.63
C GLU A 7 5.49 -10.15 3.40
N LEU A 8 5.71 -8.84 3.56
CA LEU A 8 6.41 -8.02 2.58
C LEU A 8 7.84 -7.81 3.05
N SER A 9 8.78 -7.79 2.11
CA SER A 9 10.15 -7.39 2.38
C SER A 9 10.20 -5.97 2.95
N ASP A 10 11.04 -5.73 3.96
CA ASP A 10 11.22 -4.43 4.63
C ASP A 10 11.40 -3.26 3.64
N GLU A 11 12.14 -3.48 2.55
CA GLU A 11 12.37 -2.45 1.54
C GLU A 11 11.07 -1.98 0.88
N LEU A 12 10.17 -2.91 0.60
CA LEU A 12 8.89 -2.65 -0.06
C LEU A 12 7.92 -1.96 0.90
N GLU A 13 7.90 -2.37 2.17
CA GLU A 13 7.11 -1.71 3.22
C GLU A 13 7.59 -0.27 3.44
N LYS A 14 8.91 -0.06 3.46
CA LYS A 14 9.52 1.26 3.62
C LYS A 14 9.21 2.18 2.44
N GLN A 15 9.32 1.68 1.21
CA GLN A 15 8.92 2.39 -0.02
C GLN A 15 7.43 2.77 0.01
N LEU A 16 6.57 1.83 0.41
CA LEU A 16 5.14 2.06 0.52
C LEU A 16 4.82 3.12 1.58
N ARG A 17 5.47 3.04 2.75
CA ARG A 17 5.30 3.99 3.84
C ARG A 17 5.74 5.40 3.44
N LEU A 18 6.88 5.52 2.76
CA LEU A 18 7.37 6.80 2.22
C LEU A 18 6.38 7.39 1.20
N LYS A 19 5.96 6.61 0.20
CA LYS A 19 4.96 7.06 -0.78
C LYS A 19 3.63 7.42 -0.13
N THR A 20 3.22 6.69 0.90
CA THR A 20 1.98 6.98 1.63
C THR A 20 2.08 8.31 2.37
N ILE A 21 3.20 8.56 3.05
CA ILE A 21 3.45 9.83 3.75
C ILE A 21 3.49 10.98 2.74
N GLU A 22 4.17 10.80 1.61
CA GLU A 22 4.30 11.83 0.57
C GLU A 22 2.95 12.15 -0.10
N ARG A 23 2.13 11.13 -0.37
CA ARG A 23 0.87 11.27 -1.12
C ARG A 23 -0.34 11.61 -0.25
N PHE A 24 -0.38 11.11 0.98
CA PHE A 24 -1.52 11.26 1.89
C PHE A 24 -1.22 12.10 3.15
N GLY A 25 0.04 12.48 3.38
CA GLY A 25 0.43 13.35 4.49
C GLY A 25 0.52 12.66 5.85
N GLY A 26 0.49 11.32 5.87
CA GLY A 26 0.74 10.52 7.08
C GLY A 26 -0.37 10.56 8.13
N ARG A 27 -1.66 10.51 7.75
CA ARG A 27 -2.76 10.38 8.71
C ARG A 27 -3.01 8.91 9.06
N LYS A 28 -3.65 8.68 10.22
CA LYS A 28 -4.09 7.35 10.67
C LYS A 28 -5.09 6.78 9.66
N GLY A 29 -4.69 5.75 8.92
CA GLY A 29 -5.52 5.03 7.96
C GLY A 29 -5.01 5.04 6.51
N ASP A 30 -4.04 5.90 6.19
CA ASP A 30 -3.54 6.01 4.82
C ASP A 30 -2.71 4.81 4.38
N LEU A 31 -2.06 4.10 5.31
CA LEU A 31 -1.27 2.91 4.97
C LEU A 31 -2.15 1.82 4.36
N SER A 32 -3.29 1.51 5.00
CA SER A 32 -4.25 0.55 4.46
C SER A 32 -4.82 0.99 3.12
N LYS A 33 -5.08 2.30 2.96
CA LYS A 33 -5.59 2.86 1.71
C LYS A 33 -4.57 2.82 0.58
N ALA A 34 -3.29 3.05 0.89
CA ALA A 34 -2.19 2.95 -0.05
C ALA A 34 -1.92 1.50 -0.49
N VAL A 35 -2.01 0.53 0.44
CA VAL A 35 -1.96 -0.89 0.12
C VAL A 35 -3.11 -1.25 -0.82
N GLU A 36 -4.33 -0.81 -0.52
CA GLU A 36 -5.51 -1.09 -1.33
C GLU A 36 -5.41 -0.48 -2.73
N GLU A 37 -4.96 0.78 -2.85
CA GLU A 37 -4.67 1.44 -4.14
C GLU A 37 -3.57 0.73 -4.93
N ALA A 38 -2.51 0.26 -4.26
CA ALA A 38 -1.42 -0.47 -4.91
C ALA A 38 -1.91 -1.80 -5.47
N ILE A 39 -2.69 -2.55 -4.70
CA ILE A 39 -3.32 -3.81 -5.14
C ILE A 39 -4.30 -3.51 -6.28
N ARG A 40 -5.11 -2.44 -6.18
CA ARG A 40 -6.07 -2.07 -7.21
C ARG A 40 -5.38 -1.70 -8.52
N SER A 41 -4.29 -0.95 -8.46
CA SER A 41 -3.45 -0.60 -9.61
C SER A 41 -2.77 -1.85 -10.20
N TRP A 42 -2.31 -2.76 -9.36
CA TRP A 42 -1.74 -4.05 -9.77
C TRP A 42 -2.76 -4.92 -10.50
N VAL A 43 -3.97 -5.06 -9.96
CA VAL A 43 -5.08 -5.82 -10.58
C VAL A 43 -5.59 -5.14 -11.85
N ALA A 44 -5.59 -3.80 -11.89
CA ALA A 44 -6.01 -3.03 -13.06
C ALA A 44 -4.99 -3.08 -14.20
N LYS A 45 -3.72 -3.31 -13.91
CA LYS A 45 -2.70 -3.62 -14.91
C LYS A 45 -2.95 -5.04 -15.45
N LYS A 46 -3.86 -5.14 -16.42
CA LYS A 46 -3.87 -6.28 -17.34
C LYS A 46 -2.68 -6.14 -18.29
N GLU A 47 -1.94 -7.24 -18.43
CA GLU A 47 -0.73 -7.45 -19.25
C GLU A 47 -0.53 -6.50 -20.43
#